data_AF-A0A9P9FPL7-F1
#
_entry.id   AF-A0A9P9FPL7-F1
#
_cell.length_a   1.000
_cell.length_b   1.000
_cell.length_c   1.000
_cell.angle_alpha   90.00
_cell.angle_beta   90.00
_cell.angle_gamma   90.00
#
_symmetry.space_group_name_H-M   'P 1'
#
loop_
_entity.id
_entity.type
_entity.pdbx_description
1 polymer ?
#
loop_
_entity_poly.entity_id
_entity_poly.type
_entity_poly.pdbx_seq_one_letter_code
_entity_poly.pdbx_strand_id
1 'polypeptide(L)'
;MAASSAASLRRSHGSSGSSSKHSHSHSNTLSRSRDDDPDSPSISVDTLVNHLLFAKRSLSSMTLVLRANEIATAAQQSHEDVAILAAQAGFLQTSILDQAAILVRVRQSLQATYNWGKKDFKTLVKSMDLVDGELEGTMKMLRGTGVQTVFRPKGEERRSLLDFVDEASVHGMRDAMKKSIEDLQSIQQSFDGDLLRFDTDIRNLKKIIVEAPAPPSSDKADPSNPPSTDLLESLIDHSGNMAQLLASLTTHFDMCVTAIRTTEGAVALARRRVAEATQAQDNDGVSISGLIAEQESNVSDLEPKTSKDRAEMLKVVVQDAEEVEDVVQEIQERLAAMEQEFAVLQEQTEQAKKSYTAMLEAYAMLGEIGDRLGDYLAAEEDFRTRWEIEKESVFGKLQEMKQMRDFYEGYASAYDSLILEVERRRAVDDRVRNIWRKAQENVDKLLDADRQSRETFRQDVGEFLPTDLWAGMQGPVRRWAVMPTDEDGTLLPADEDEQRPALRRSVVEAARARLGKSAAEPR
;
A
#
# COMPACT_ATOMS: atom_id res chain seq x y z
N MET A 1 -18.10 -8.89 -21.07
CA MET A 1 -18.71 -10.21 -21.31
C MET A 1 -19.84 -10.36 -20.31
N ALA A 2 -20.99 -10.82 -20.80
CA ALA A 2 -22.32 -10.65 -20.23
C ALA A 2 -22.58 -11.48 -18.97
N ALA A 3 -23.43 -10.92 -18.11
CA ALA A 3 -24.07 -11.58 -16.99
C ALA A 3 -25.46 -12.12 -17.38
N SER A 4 -25.79 -13.25 -16.75
CA SER A 4 -27.11 -13.69 -16.28
C SER A 4 -28.16 -14.27 -17.25
N SER A 5 -28.26 -15.60 -17.15
CA SER A 5 -29.44 -16.46 -17.34
C SER A 5 -30.63 -16.00 -16.47
N ALA A 6 -31.84 -15.81 -17.00
CA ALA A 6 -32.94 -16.80 -17.19
C ALA A 6 -33.32 -17.54 -15.89
N ALA A 7 -34.57 -17.74 -15.47
CA ALA A 7 -35.91 -17.42 -15.96
C ALA A 7 -36.91 -17.80 -14.82
N SER A 8 -38.17 -17.36 -14.91
CA SER A 8 -39.36 -18.23 -14.99
C SER A 8 -40.59 -17.62 -14.29
N LEU A 9 -41.50 -17.10 -15.13
CA LEU A 9 -42.88 -16.81 -14.82
C LEU A 9 -43.70 -18.11 -14.87
N ARG A 10 -44.49 -18.40 -13.82
CA ARG A 10 -45.65 -19.29 -13.91
C ARG A 10 -46.84 -18.75 -13.13
N ARG A 11 -47.93 -18.50 -13.87
CA ARG A 11 -49.31 -18.41 -13.41
C ARG A 11 -49.86 -19.81 -13.08
N SER A 12 -50.73 -19.92 -12.08
CA SER A 12 -52.02 -20.63 -12.20
C SER A 12 -52.92 -20.47 -10.95
N HIS A 13 -54.14 -20.00 -11.22
CA HIS A 13 -55.46 -20.24 -10.62
C HIS A 13 -55.64 -21.19 -9.42
N GLY A 14 -56.49 -20.76 -8.47
CA GLY A 14 -57.86 -21.30 -8.36
C GLY A 14 -58.26 -22.13 -7.12
N SER A 15 -59.25 -21.61 -6.37
CA SER A 15 -60.20 -22.31 -5.48
C SER A 15 -59.63 -22.84 -4.15
N SER A 16 -60.34 -23.02 -3.04
CA SER A 16 -61.64 -22.59 -2.51
C SER A 16 -61.77 -23.27 -1.15
N GLY A 17 -62.33 -22.59 -0.15
CA GLY A 17 -63.07 -23.23 0.95
C GLY A 17 -62.27 -23.85 2.10
N SER A 18 -62.54 -23.37 3.32
CA SER A 18 -62.92 -24.24 4.44
C SER A 18 -63.25 -23.38 5.66
N SER A 19 -64.54 -23.17 5.90
CA SER A 19 -65.08 -22.91 7.23
C SER A 19 -64.95 -24.18 8.06
N SER A 20 -64.42 -24.07 9.28
CA SER A 20 -64.48 -25.13 10.29
C SER A 20 -65.37 -24.67 11.43
N LYS A 21 -66.48 -25.40 11.62
CA LYS A 21 -67.40 -25.33 12.75
C LYS A 21 -67.23 -26.58 13.62
N HIS A 22 -67.71 -26.42 14.86
CA HIS A 22 -68.19 -27.42 15.83
C HIS A 22 -67.11 -28.10 16.67
N SER A 23 -67.23 -28.03 18.00
CA SER A 23 -68.20 -28.80 18.80
C SER A 23 -68.05 -28.39 20.27
N HIS A 24 -68.93 -28.59 21.26
CA HIS A 24 -70.30 -29.07 21.48
C HIS A 24 -70.60 -28.69 22.95
N SER A 25 -71.85 -28.44 23.32
CA SER A 25 -72.43 -28.96 24.59
C SER A 25 -73.93 -28.68 24.71
N HIS A 26 -74.67 -29.78 24.65
CA HIS A 26 -75.89 -30.14 25.39
C HIS A 26 -77.15 -29.25 25.41
N SER A 27 -78.16 -29.81 24.74
CA SER A 27 -79.59 -29.62 24.89
C SER A 27 -80.11 -30.00 26.28
N ASN A 28 -81.04 -29.19 26.83
CA ASN A 28 -82.17 -29.73 27.58
C ASN A 28 -83.39 -28.81 27.46
N THR A 29 -84.55 -29.43 27.21
CA THR A 29 -85.84 -28.79 26.91
C THR A 29 -86.78 -28.78 28.11
N LEU A 30 -87.58 -27.69 28.18
CA LEU A 30 -88.93 -27.54 28.78
C LEU A 30 -89.07 -27.51 30.31
N SER A 31 -89.50 -26.36 30.85
CA SER A 31 -90.87 -26.18 31.36
C SER A 31 -91.16 -24.74 31.82
N ARG A 32 -92.41 -24.32 31.60
CA ARG A 32 -93.07 -23.11 32.10
C ARG A 32 -93.33 -23.21 33.61
N SER A 33 -92.93 -22.17 34.34
CA SER A 33 -93.48 -21.70 35.63
C SER A 33 -92.87 -20.30 35.86
N ARG A 34 -93.51 -19.20 35.47
CA ARG A 34 -94.33 -18.33 36.32
C ARG A 34 -94.22 -18.66 37.81
N ASP A 35 -93.20 -18.09 38.45
CA ASP A 35 -93.21 -17.72 39.87
C ASP A 35 -92.35 -16.46 40.04
N ASP A 36 -92.90 -15.53 40.82
CA ASP A 36 -92.26 -14.37 41.43
C ASP A 36 -91.07 -14.85 42.27
N ASP A 37 -89.88 -14.29 42.05
CA ASP A 37 -88.76 -14.44 42.99
C ASP A 37 -88.12 -13.06 43.22
N PRO A 38 -88.25 -12.50 44.44
CA PRO A 38 -87.66 -11.23 44.84
C PRO A 38 -86.32 -11.48 45.51
N ASP A 39 -85.22 -11.53 44.74
CA ASP A 39 -83.87 -11.35 45.28
C ASP A 39 -82.92 -10.92 44.17
N SER A 40 -83.08 -9.67 43.74
CA SER A 40 -82.00 -8.93 43.09
C SER A 40 -80.90 -8.67 44.14
N PRO A 41 -79.62 -8.99 43.89
CA PRO A 41 -78.54 -8.64 44.82
C PRO A 41 -78.51 -7.11 44.96
N SER A 42 -78.95 -6.61 46.10
CA SER A 42 -78.87 -5.20 46.44
C SER A 42 -77.44 -4.90 46.85
N ILE A 43 -76.60 -4.58 45.85
CA ILE A 43 -75.24 -4.12 46.08
C ILE A 43 -75.31 -2.83 46.91
N SER A 44 -74.53 -2.78 47.99
CA SER A 44 -74.53 -1.63 48.88
C SER A 44 -73.97 -0.40 48.17
N VAL A 45 -74.59 0.76 48.39
CA VAL A 45 -74.15 2.04 47.82
C VAL A 45 -72.70 2.35 48.20
N ASP A 46 -72.26 1.95 49.39
CA ASP A 46 -70.87 2.12 49.85
C ASP A 46 -69.88 1.29 49.01
N THR A 47 -70.26 0.08 48.60
CA THR A 47 -69.44 -0.81 47.75
C THR A 47 -69.25 -0.20 46.36
N LEU A 48 -70.32 0.32 45.76
CA LEU A 48 -70.27 1.01 44.45
C LEU A 48 -69.38 2.26 44.47
N VAL A 49 -69.46 3.06 45.54
CA VAL A 49 -68.61 4.24 45.70
C VAL A 49 -67.14 3.86 45.86
N ASN A 50 -66.84 2.77 46.59
CA ASN A 50 -65.48 2.27 46.69
C ASN A 50 -64.95 1.80 45.31
N HIS A 51 -65.74 1.04 44.54
CA HIS A 51 -65.36 0.63 43.19
C HIS A 51 -65.11 1.83 42.26
N LEU A 52 -65.91 2.90 42.33
CA LEU A 52 -65.66 4.14 41.59
C LEU A 52 -64.32 4.79 41.98
N LEU A 53 -63.98 4.82 43.28
CA LEU A 53 -62.72 5.38 43.75
C LEU A 53 -61.52 4.53 43.29
N PHE A 54 -61.63 3.21 43.30
CA PHE A 54 -60.61 2.30 42.75
C PHE A 54 -60.47 2.46 41.23
N ALA A 55 -61.58 2.53 40.50
CA ALA A 55 -61.59 2.79 39.06
C ALA A 55 -60.99 4.16 38.72
N LYS A 56 -61.23 5.20 39.52
CA LYS A 56 -60.54 6.49 39.34
C LYS A 56 -59.04 6.34 39.55
N ARG A 57 -58.63 5.67 40.63
CA ARG A 57 -57.22 5.49 40.94
C ARG A 57 -56.51 4.70 39.85
N SER A 58 -57.15 3.67 39.29
CA SER A 58 -56.58 2.88 38.18
C SER A 58 -56.43 3.70 36.90
N LEU A 59 -57.24 4.74 36.65
CA LEU A 59 -57.04 5.68 35.54
C LEU A 59 -55.74 6.49 35.62
N SER A 60 -55.09 6.57 36.78
CA SER A 60 -53.74 7.14 36.86
C SER A 60 -52.70 6.38 36.02
N SER A 61 -52.99 5.12 35.66
CA SER A 61 -52.23 4.32 34.69
C SER A 61 -52.16 4.96 33.28
N MET A 62 -53.00 5.95 32.99
CA MET A 62 -52.89 6.77 31.77
C MET A 62 -51.49 7.36 31.60
N THR A 63 -50.82 7.75 32.69
CA THR A 63 -49.43 8.27 32.64
C THR A 63 -48.43 7.20 32.18
N LEU A 64 -48.64 5.94 32.55
CA LEU A 64 -47.81 4.80 32.13
C LEU A 64 -48.01 4.49 30.64
N VAL A 65 -49.25 4.58 30.16
CA VAL A 65 -49.59 4.34 28.75
C VAL A 65 -49.08 5.46 27.85
N LEU A 66 -49.14 6.72 28.31
CA LEU A 66 -48.50 7.84 27.61
C LEU A 66 -47.00 7.61 27.46
N ARG A 67 -46.32 7.18 28.54
CA ARG A 67 -44.90 6.85 28.52
C ARG A 67 -44.59 5.67 27.58
N ALA A 68 -45.42 4.63 27.56
CA ALA A 68 -45.27 3.54 26.60
C ALA A 68 -45.37 4.01 25.15
N ASN A 69 -46.32 4.90 24.84
CA ASN A 69 -46.43 5.49 23.50
C ASN A 69 -45.22 6.38 23.14
N GLU A 70 -44.67 7.13 24.09
CA GLU A 70 -43.41 7.86 23.92
C GLU A 70 -42.25 6.91 23.60
N ILE A 71 -42.15 5.77 24.30
CA ILE A 71 -41.13 4.74 24.03
C ILE A 71 -41.31 4.14 22.63
N ALA A 72 -42.53 3.76 22.25
CA ALA A 72 -42.80 3.16 20.94
C ALA A 72 -42.51 4.12 19.78
N THR A 73 -42.90 5.40 19.93
CA THR A 73 -42.60 6.43 18.92
C THR A 73 -41.11 6.74 18.83
N ALA A 74 -40.40 6.82 19.96
CA ALA A 74 -38.95 6.97 19.98
C ALA A 74 -38.22 5.75 19.37
N ALA A 75 -38.72 4.54 19.61
CA ALA A 75 -38.16 3.31 19.05
C ALA A 75 -38.32 3.25 17.52
N GLN A 76 -39.46 3.67 16.98
CA GLN A 76 -39.66 3.79 15.52
C GLN A 76 -38.64 4.74 14.90
N GLN A 77 -38.47 5.93 15.47
CA GLN A 77 -37.49 6.92 14.98
C GLN A 77 -36.05 6.37 15.05
N SER A 78 -35.69 5.76 16.18
CA SER A 78 -34.36 5.19 16.38
C SER A 78 -34.08 4.03 15.41
N HIS A 79 -35.09 3.22 15.09
CA HIS A 79 -34.98 2.15 14.10
C HIS A 79 -34.77 2.71 12.68
N GLU A 80 -35.53 3.75 12.29
CA GLU A 80 -35.33 4.44 11.01
C GLU A 80 -33.91 5.00 10.90
N ASP A 81 -33.42 5.66 11.95
CA ASP A 81 -32.06 6.19 12.01
C ASP A 81 -31.00 5.08 11.89
N VAL A 82 -31.18 3.96 12.59
CA VAL A 82 -30.27 2.79 12.50
C VAL A 82 -30.24 2.23 11.09
N ALA A 83 -31.41 2.06 10.46
CA ALA A 83 -31.49 1.53 9.10
C ALA A 83 -30.75 2.43 8.10
N ILE A 84 -30.91 3.75 8.23
CA ILE A 84 -30.21 4.73 7.40
C ILE A 84 -28.70 4.68 7.65
N LEU A 85 -28.26 4.73 8.92
CA LEU A 85 -26.83 4.71 9.28
C LEU A 85 -26.16 3.41 8.85
N ALA A 86 -26.81 2.26 9.02
CA ALA A 86 -26.31 0.96 8.60
C ALA A 86 -26.15 0.89 7.07
N ALA A 87 -27.13 1.39 6.31
CA ALA A 87 -27.05 1.45 4.86
C ALA A 87 -25.90 2.36 4.39
N GLN A 88 -25.76 3.54 5.00
CA GLN A 88 -24.67 4.48 4.69
C GLN A 88 -23.30 3.90 5.05
N ALA A 89 -23.16 3.28 6.22
CA ALA A 89 -21.93 2.63 6.66
C ALA A 89 -21.56 1.46 5.73
N GLY A 90 -22.52 0.63 5.33
CA GLY A 90 -22.29 -0.47 4.39
C GLY A 90 -21.88 0.01 2.99
N PHE A 91 -22.50 1.09 2.50
CA PHE A 91 -22.10 1.72 1.24
C PHE A 91 -20.65 2.25 1.30
N LEU A 92 -20.33 3.00 2.36
CA LEU A 92 -18.97 3.52 2.58
C LEU A 92 -17.96 2.39 2.70
N GLN A 93 -18.25 1.36 3.50
CA GLN A 93 -17.37 0.22 3.67
C GLN A 93 -17.04 -0.45 2.34
N THR A 94 -18.06 -0.72 1.51
CA THR A 94 -17.86 -1.35 0.20
C THR A 94 -16.99 -0.47 -0.70
N SER A 95 -17.29 0.84 -0.75
CA SER A 95 -16.52 1.80 -1.54
C SER A 95 -15.06 1.90 -1.07
N ILE A 96 -14.83 1.99 0.24
CA ILE A 96 -13.49 2.05 0.84
C ILE A 96 -12.71 0.77 0.54
N LEU A 97 -13.34 -0.41 0.62
CA LEU A 97 -12.70 -1.69 0.29
C LEU A 97 -12.30 -1.76 -1.18
N ASP A 98 -13.16 -1.30 -2.09
CA ASP A 98 -12.85 -1.24 -3.53
C ASP A 98 -11.66 -0.31 -3.81
N GLN A 99 -11.64 0.88 -3.19
CA GLN A 99 -10.53 1.83 -3.32
C GLN A 99 -9.25 1.30 -2.67
N ALA A 100 -9.33 0.65 -1.50
CA ALA A 100 -8.18 0.00 -0.88
C ALA A 100 -7.60 -1.11 -1.77
N ALA A 101 -8.45 -1.86 -2.47
CA ALA A 101 -7.99 -2.86 -3.44
C ALA A 101 -7.28 -2.21 -4.64
N ILE A 102 -7.72 -1.04 -5.10
CA ILE A 102 -7.00 -0.25 -6.12
C ILE A 102 -5.64 0.20 -5.58
N LEU A 103 -5.57 0.78 -4.38
CA LEU A 103 -4.32 1.23 -3.77
C LEU A 103 -3.31 0.09 -3.62
N VAL A 104 -3.76 -1.11 -3.25
CA VAL A 104 -2.89 -2.30 -3.18
C VAL A 104 -2.33 -2.67 -4.57
N ARG A 105 -3.12 -2.53 -5.64
CA ARG A 105 -2.61 -2.76 -7.01
C ARG A 105 -1.58 -1.72 -7.42
N VAL A 106 -1.80 -0.44 -7.11
CA VAL A 106 -0.84 0.64 -7.36
C VAL A 106 0.46 0.41 -6.56
N ARG A 107 0.34 0.01 -5.30
CA ARG A 107 1.48 -0.38 -4.48
C ARG A 107 2.29 -1.50 -5.14
N GLN A 108 1.61 -2.53 -5.65
CA GLN A 108 2.28 -3.64 -6.33
C GLN A 108 3.03 -3.18 -7.60
N SER A 109 2.48 -2.25 -8.38
CA SER A 109 3.18 -1.71 -9.55
C SER A 109 4.39 -0.89 -9.16
N LEU A 110 4.27 0.01 -8.17
CA LEU A 110 5.39 0.80 -7.64
C LEU A 110 6.52 -0.10 -7.12
N GLN A 111 6.17 -1.13 -6.34
CA GLN A 111 7.11 -2.13 -5.84
C GLN A 111 7.77 -2.92 -6.98
N ALA A 112 7.04 -3.22 -8.06
CA ALA A 112 7.59 -3.90 -9.22
C ALA A 112 8.63 -3.02 -9.94
N THR A 113 8.35 -1.72 -10.10
CA THR A 113 9.29 -0.73 -10.66
C THR A 113 10.56 -0.62 -9.79
N TYR A 114 10.42 -0.53 -8.46
CA TYR A 114 11.55 -0.54 -7.53
C TYR A 114 12.39 -1.81 -7.64
N ASN A 115 11.74 -2.99 -7.64
CA ASN A 115 12.41 -4.28 -7.75
C ASN A 115 13.12 -4.45 -9.11
N TRP A 116 12.54 -3.91 -10.18
CA TRP A 116 13.18 -3.85 -11.49
C TRP A 116 14.46 -3.00 -11.42
N GLY A 117 14.38 -1.78 -10.88
CA GLY A 117 15.54 -0.89 -10.77
C GLY A 117 16.67 -1.50 -9.93
N LYS A 118 16.33 -2.21 -8.84
CA LYS A 118 17.31 -2.94 -8.01
C LYS A 118 18.02 -4.07 -8.76
N LYS A 119 17.30 -4.81 -9.60
CA LYS A 119 17.87 -5.88 -10.43
C LYS A 119 18.76 -5.31 -11.54
N ASP A 120 18.31 -4.23 -12.17
CA ASP A 120 19.05 -3.54 -13.22
C ASP A 120 20.34 -2.93 -12.65
N PHE A 121 20.27 -2.26 -11.49
CA PHE A 121 21.44 -1.78 -10.74
C PHE A 121 22.47 -2.88 -10.48
N LYS A 122 22.02 -4.03 -9.97
CA LYS A 122 22.93 -5.16 -9.71
C LYS A 122 23.61 -5.65 -10.99
N THR A 123 22.94 -5.55 -12.14
CA THR A 123 23.51 -5.93 -13.43
C THR A 123 24.52 -4.88 -13.90
N LEU A 124 24.19 -3.60 -13.75
CA LEU A 124 25.06 -2.48 -14.08
C LEU A 124 26.35 -2.50 -13.24
N VAL A 125 26.25 -2.65 -11.92
CA VAL A 125 27.43 -2.76 -11.02
C VAL A 125 28.35 -3.89 -11.44
N LYS A 126 27.80 -5.07 -11.79
CA LYS A 126 28.62 -6.17 -12.31
C LYS A 126 29.36 -5.82 -13.60
N SER A 127 28.71 -5.08 -14.51
CA SER A 127 29.39 -4.62 -15.72
C SER A 127 30.48 -3.58 -15.43
N MET A 128 30.29 -2.75 -14.41
CA MET A 128 31.29 -1.79 -13.96
C MET A 128 32.50 -2.50 -13.34
N ASP A 129 32.26 -3.43 -12.43
CA ASP A 129 33.32 -4.23 -11.79
C ASP A 129 34.14 -5.02 -12.83
N LEU A 130 33.47 -5.54 -13.86
CA LEU A 130 34.15 -6.27 -14.95
C LEU A 130 35.10 -5.35 -15.73
N VAL A 131 34.61 -4.19 -16.19
CA VAL A 131 35.42 -3.25 -16.98
C VAL A 131 36.55 -2.65 -16.15
N ASP A 132 36.30 -2.31 -14.88
CA ASP A 132 37.35 -1.83 -13.97
C ASP A 132 38.39 -2.92 -13.70
N GLY A 133 37.96 -4.18 -13.53
CA GLY A 133 38.87 -5.33 -13.36
C GLY A 133 39.75 -5.58 -14.58
N GLU A 134 39.20 -5.46 -15.80
CA GLU A 134 39.97 -5.56 -17.05
C GLU A 134 41.02 -4.44 -17.15
N LEU A 135 40.62 -3.20 -16.87
CA LEU A 135 41.51 -2.04 -16.86
C LEU A 135 42.57 -2.12 -15.75
N GLU A 136 42.22 -2.61 -14.56
CA GLU A 136 43.20 -2.85 -13.50
C GLU A 136 44.20 -3.95 -13.92
N GLY A 137 43.73 -4.96 -14.65
CA GLY A 137 44.57 -5.98 -15.27
C GLY A 137 45.59 -5.39 -16.25
N THR A 138 45.16 -4.48 -17.13
CA THR A 138 46.08 -3.82 -18.07
C THR A 138 47.08 -2.90 -17.37
N MET A 139 46.65 -2.18 -16.33
CA MET A 139 47.54 -1.35 -15.51
C MET A 139 48.58 -2.19 -14.76
N LYS A 140 48.20 -3.36 -14.24
CA LYS A 140 49.13 -4.32 -13.62
C LYS A 140 50.12 -4.89 -14.63
N MET A 141 49.66 -5.19 -15.84
CA MET A 141 50.53 -5.62 -16.95
C MET A 141 51.56 -4.54 -17.30
N LEU A 142 51.13 -3.28 -17.45
CA LEU A 142 52.04 -2.16 -17.70
C LEU A 142 53.06 -2.01 -16.57
N ARG A 143 52.62 -2.06 -15.31
CA ARG A 143 53.50 -2.00 -14.12
C ARG A 143 54.55 -3.10 -14.12
N GLY A 144 54.18 -4.32 -14.50
CA GLY A 144 55.08 -5.47 -14.59
C GLY A 144 56.07 -5.41 -15.76
N THR A 145 55.82 -4.56 -16.75
CA THR A 145 56.65 -4.47 -17.95
C THR A 145 57.76 -3.42 -17.78
N GLY A 146 58.95 -3.89 -17.44
CA GLY A 146 60.12 -3.03 -17.28
C GLY A 146 60.65 -2.47 -18.60
N VAL A 147 61.01 -1.18 -18.61
CA VAL A 147 61.68 -0.55 -19.76
C VAL A 147 63.08 -1.13 -19.95
N GLN A 148 63.51 -1.37 -21.19
CA GLN A 148 64.87 -1.90 -21.43
C GLN A 148 65.93 -0.83 -21.17
N THR A 149 67.11 -1.25 -20.68
CA THR A 149 68.22 -0.35 -20.33
C THR A 149 68.77 0.43 -21.53
N VAL A 150 68.56 -0.07 -22.76
CA VAL A 150 68.96 0.60 -24.01
C VAL A 150 68.16 1.87 -24.27
N PHE A 151 66.93 1.95 -23.76
CA PHE A 151 66.06 3.12 -23.89
C PHE A 151 66.21 4.13 -22.75
N ARG A 152 67.08 3.83 -21.76
CA ARG A 152 67.28 4.69 -20.60
C ARG A 152 68.61 5.44 -20.71
N PRO A 153 68.67 6.73 -20.30
CA PRO A 153 69.92 7.43 -20.09
C PRO A 153 70.82 6.69 -19.09
N LYS A 154 72.14 6.81 -19.27
CA LYS A 154 73.12 6.15 -18.38
C LYS A 154 72.95 6.67 -16.94
N GLY A 155 72.63 5.78 -16.00
CA GLY A 155 72.51 6.10 -14.56
C GLY A 155 71.08 6.25 -14.02
N GLU A 156 70.04 6.11 -14.84
CA GLU A 156 68.65 6.22 -14.40
C GLU A 156 68.11 4.92 -13.76
N GLU A 157 67.20 5.05 -12.79
CA GLU A 157 66.56 3.93 -12.10
C GLU A 157 65.67 3.06 -13.01
N ARG A 158 65.27 1.89 -12.52
CA ARG A 158 64.41 0.98 -13.28
C ARG A 158 62.99 1.52 -13.39
N ARG A 159 62.68 2.11 -14.54
CA ARG A 159 61.31 2.51 -14.89
C ARG A 159 60.47 1.42 -15.52
N SER A 160 59.18 1.44 -15.22
CA SER A 160 58.13 0.63 -15.83
C SER A 160 57.45 1.38 -16.96
N LEU A 161 56.73 0.67 -17.85
CA LEU A 161 55.87 1.32 -18.85
C LEU A 161 54.79 2.20 -18.22
N LEU A 162 54.33 1.82 -17.02
CA LEU A 162 53.34 2.59 -16.28
C LEU A 162 53.84 4.00 -15.91
N ASP A 163 55.13 4.19 -15.67
CA ASP A 163 55.70 5.49 -15.26
C ASP A 163 55.57 6.58 -16.33
N PHE A 164 55.22 6.19 -17.57
CA PHE A 164 55.00 7.07 -18.71
C PHE A 164 53.51 7.29 -19.01
N VAL A 165 52.62 6.76 -18.17
CA VAL A 165 51.17 6.81 -18.32
C VAL A 165 50.57 7.72 -17.25
N ASP A 166 49.52 8.44 -17.63
CA ASP A 166 48.76 9.28 -16.70
C ASP A 166 47.83 8.43 -15.82
N GLU A 167 48.32 8.00 -14.65
CA GLU A 167 47.52 7.30 -13.64
C GLU A 167 46.37 8.17 -13.08
N ALA A 168 46.49 9.51 -13.12
CA ALA A 168 45.48 10.41 -12.57
C ALA A 168 44.17 10.35 -13.37
N SER A 169 44.25 10.19 -14.69
CA SER A 169 43.07 9.98 -15.55
C SER A 169 42.28 8.73 -15.17
N VAL A 170 42.98 7.63 -14.85
CA VAL A 170 42.38 6.36 -14.43
C VAL A 170 41.70 6.49 -13.06
N HIS A 171 42.37 7.16 -12.11
CA HIS A 171 41.81 7.43 -10.79
C HIS A 171 40.58 8.34 -10.88
N GLY A 172 40.62 9.41 -11.67
CA GLY A 172 39.49 10.29 -11.90
C GLY A 172 38.27 9.56 -12.48
N MET A 173 38.49 8.59 -13.38
CA MET A 173 37.42 7.76 -13.93
C MET A 173 36.77 6.84 -12.88
N ARG A 174 37.57 6.21 -12.01
CA ARG A 174 37.06 5.40 -10.90
C ARG A 174 36.28 6.23 -9.90
N ASP A 175 36.77 7.42 -9.55
CA ASP A 175 36.07 8.33 -8.65
C ASP A 175 34.74 8.80 -9.27
N ALA A 176 34.73 9.10 -10.57
CA ALA A 176 33.52 9.46 -11.29
C ALA A 176 32.50 8.30 -11.35
N MET A 177 32.95 7.05 -11.49
CA MET A 177 32.09 5.87 -11.39
C MET A 177 31.52 5.69 -9.98
N LYS A 178 32.36 5.82 -8.96
CA LYS A 178 31.94 5.70 -7.56
C LYS A 178 30.86 6.72 -7.24
N LYS A 179 31.03 7.95 -7.68
CA LYS A 179 30.01 9.00 -7.55
C LYS A 179 28.70 8.61 -8.23
N SER A 180 28.74 8.07 -9.45
CA SER A 180 27.52 7.56 -10.12
C SER A 180 26.83 6.45 -9.34
N ILE A 181 27.58 5.56 -8.70
CA ILE A 181 27.00 4.52 -7.82
C ILE A 181 26.32 5.15 -6.61
N GLU A 182 26.94 6.14 -5.98
CA GLU A 182 26.36 6.89 -4.85
C GLU A 182 25.07 7.62 -5.26
N ASP A 183 25.06 8.26 -6.44
CA ASP A 183 23.89 8.94 -6.99
C ASP A 183 22.74 7.95 -7.28
N LEU A 184 23.02 6.80 -7.91
CA LEU A 184 22.04 5.73 -8.13
C LEU A 184 21.48 5.16 -6.83
N GLN A 185 22.33 4.99 -5.80
CA GLN A 185 21.89 4.53 -4.48
C GLN A 185 21.00 5.57 -3.79
N SER A 186 21.33 6.85 -3.91
CA SER A 186 20.50 7.94 -3.38
C SER A 186 19.11 7.95 -4.02
N ILE A 187 19.03 7.77 -5.34
CA ILE A 187 17.76 7.68 -6.08
C ILE A 187 16.93 6.49 -5.58
N GLN A 188 17.55 5.33 -5.38
CA GLN A 188 16.86 4.14 -4.82
C GLN A 188 16.37 4.35 -3.39
N GLN A 189 17.17 4.96 -2.52
CA GLN A 189 16.79 5.22 -1.12
C GLN A 189 15.63 6.20 -1.01
N SER A 190 15.61 7.24 -1.87
CA SER A 190 14.50 8.19 -1.93
C SER A 190 13.20 7.47 -2.25
N PHE A 191 13.18 6.67 -3.33
CA PHE A 191 11.98 5.98 -3.77
C PHE A 191 11.53 4.87 -2.79
N ASP A 192 12.48 4.20 -2.12
CA ASP A 192 12.17 3.24 -1.04
C ASP A 192 11.47 3.94 0.14
N GLY A 193 11.90 5.15 0.49
CA GLY A 193 11.26 5.97 1.52
C GLY A 193 9.80 6.31 1.19
N ASP A 194 9.53 6.72 -0.04
CA ASP A 194 8.18 7.01 -0.52
C ASP A 194 7.29 5.76 -0.50
N LEU A 195 7.84 4.61 -0.92
CA LEU A 195 7.14 3.33 -0.89
C LEU A 195 6.80 2.87 0.54
N LEU A 196 7.72 3.05 1.49
CA LEU A 196 7.47 2.74 2.91
C LEU A 196 6.39 3.64 3.52
N ARG A 197 6.33 4.91 3.10
CA ARG A 197 5.29 5.84 3.52
C ARG A 197 3.94 5.40 2.96
N PHE A 198 3.87 5.03 1.69
CA PHE A 198 2.64 4.51 1.07
C PHE A 198 2.17 3.19 1.72
N ASP A 199 3.11 2.30 2.06
CA ASP A 199 2.82 1.07 2.80
C ASP A 199 2.26 1.34 4.20
N THR A 200 2.72 2.40 4.85
CA THR A 200 2.25 2.83 6.16
C THR A 200 0.84 3.41 6.06
N ASP A 201 0.58 4.24 5.06
CA ASP A 201 -0.73 4.77 4.72
C ASP A 201 -1.77 3.64 4.52
N ILE A 202 -1.47 2.66 3.66
CA ILE A 202 -2.37 1.52 3.41
C ILE A 202 -2.59 0.69 4.68
N ARG A 203 -1.55 0.48 5.51
CA ARG A 203 -1.68 -0.26 6.77
C ARG A 203 -2.56 0.48 7.79
N ASN A 204 -2.42 1.79 7.88
CA ASN A 204 -3.25 2.62 8.77
C ASN A 204 -4.72 2.57 8.33
N LEU A 205 -5.00 2.69 7.04
CA LEU A 205 -6.37 2.57 6.51
C LEU A 205 -6.96 1.19 6.83
N LYS A 206 -6.20 0.13 6.58
CA LYS A 206 -6.63 -1.23 6.91
C LYS A 206 -6.90 -1.41 8.41
N LYS A 207 -6.07 -0.80 9.27
CA LYS A 207 -6.24 -0.85 10.72
C LYS A 207 -7.58 -0.24 11.13
N ILE A 208 -7.91 0.95 10.63
CA ILE A 208 -9.21 1.61 10.92
C ILE A 208 -10.38 0.73 10.46
N ILE A 209 -10.30 0.16 9.25
CA ILE A 209 -11.38 -0.70 8.72
C ILE A 209 -11.58 -1.96 9.58
N VAL A 210 -10.51 -2.55 10.12
CA VAL A 210 -10.58 -3.78 10.94
C VAL A 210 -11.01 -3.49 12.38
N GLU A 211 -10.57 -2.35 12.93
CA GLU A 211 -10.96 -1.90 14.28
C GLU A 211 -12.39 -1.32 14.31
N ALA A 212 -12.95 -0.97 13.15
CA ALA A 212 -14.30 -0.48 13.05
C ALA A 212 -15.31 -1.51 13.57
N PRO A 213 -16.27 -1.09 14.41
CA PRO A 213 -17.30 -1.98 14.89
C PRO A 213 -18.11 -2.53 13.71
N ALA A 214 -18.31 -3.85 13.70
CA ALA A 214 -19.13 -4.49 12.68
C ALA A 214 -20.53 -3.86 12.68
N PRO A 215 -21.11 -3.58 11.50
CA PRO A 215 -22.49 -3.16 11.44
C PRO A 215 -23.37 -4.22 12.11
N PRO A 216 -24.47 -3.84 12.77
CA PRO A 216 -25.42 -4.80 13.32
C PRO A 216 -25.94 -5.65 12.15
N SER A 217 -25.40 -6.85 12.00
CA SER A 217 -25.78 -7.75 10.91
C SER A 217 -27.14 -8.33 11.22
N SER A 218 -28.09 -8.22 10.28
CA SER A 218 -29.41 -8.86 10.34
C SER A 218 -29.35 -10.39 10.39
N ASP A 219 -28.20 -11.00 10.07
CA ASP A 219 -28.13 -12.41 9.67
C ASP A 219 -27.40 -13.33 10.66
N LYS A 220 -26.84 -12.79 11.74
CA LYS A 220 -26.29 -13.63 12.82
C LYS A 220 -27.27 -13.61 13.98
N ALA A 221 -28.11 -14.64 14.02
CA ALA A 221 -28.94 -15.02 15.15
C ALA A 221 -28.05 -15.33 16.36
N ASP A 222 -27.56 -14.28 17.02
CA ASP A 222 -27.07 -14.39 18.38
C ASP A 222 -28.30 -14.39 19.28
N PRO A 223 -28.60 -15.48 20.02
CA PRO A 223 -29.76 -15.54 20.91
C PRO A 223 -29.74 -14.46 22.01
N SER A 224 -28.62 -13.76 22.17
CA SER A 224 -28.47 -12.63 23.10
C SER A 224 -28.82 -11.26 22.50
N ASN A 225 -28.99 -11.14 21.17
CA ASN A 225 -29.31 -9.88 20.49
C ASN A 225 -30.41 -10.10 19.43
N PRO A 226 -31.70 -9.91 19.78
CA PRO A 226 -32.77 -9.96 18.81
C PRO A 226 -32.59 -8.89 17.72
N PRO A 227 -32.98 -9.18 16.47
CA PRO A 227 -32.91 -8.20 15.40
C PRO A 227 -33.80 -6.99 15.72
N SER A 228 -33.36 -5.81 15.27
CA SER A 228 -34.02 -4.53 15.59
C SER A 228 -35.49 -4.47 15.16
N THR A 229 -35.86 -5.26 14.13
CA THR A 229 -37.23 -5.39 13.63
C THR A 229 -38.15 -6.10 14.62
N ASP A 230 -37.65 -7.16 15.26
CA ASP A 230 -38.44 -7.98 16.18
C ASP A 230 -38.66 -7.19 17.49
N LEU A 231 -37.64 -6.45 17.93
CA LEU A 231 -37.76 -5.49 19.05
C LEU A 231 -38.79 -4.40 18.76
N LEU A 232 -38.81 -3.87 17.53
CA LEU A 232 -39.78 -2.84 17.15
C LEU A 232 -41.21 -3.37 17.12
N GLU A 233 -41.42 -4.56 16.57
CA GLU A 233 -42.74 -5.22 16.54
C GLU A 233 -43.24 -5.47 17.97
N SER A 234 -42.37 -5.99 18.85
CA SER A 234 -42.67 -6.20 20.28
C SER A 234 -43.08 -4.90 20.99
N LEU A 235 -42.31 -3.81 20.81
CA LEU A 235 -42.62 -2.51 21.42
C LEU A 235 -43.95 -1.91 20.94
N ILE A 236 -44.27 -2.07 19.64
CA ILE A 236 -45.56 -1.63 19.08
C ILE A 236 -46.71 -2.45 19.65
N ASP A 237 -46.54 -3.77 19.76
CA ASP A 237 -47.52 -4.69 20.35
C ASP A 237 -47.76 -4.39 21.83
N HIS A 238 -46.71 -4.12 22.62
CA HIS A 238 -46.84 -3.72 24.02
C HIS A 238 -47.63 -2.39 24.15
N SER A 239 -47.30 -1.38 23.36
CA SER A 239 -48.02 -0.10 23.32
C SER A 239 -49.49 -0.26 22.94
N GLY A 240 -49.78 -1.06 21.91
CA GLY A 240 -51.15 -1.34 21.45
C GLY A 240 -51.99 -2.05 22.51
N ASN A 241 -51.42 -3.08 23.14
CA ASN A 241 -52.07 -3.80 24.23
C ASN A 241 -52.32 -2.90 25.45
N MET A 242 -51.35 -2.07 25.85
CA MET A 242 -51.53 -1.11 26.95
C MET A 242 -52.64 -0.08 26.67
N ALA A 243 -52.77 0.39 25.43
CA ALA A 243 -53.87 1.26 25.03
C ALA A 243 -55.23 0.56 25.13
N GLN A 244 -55.31 -0.73 24.78
CA GLN A 244 -56.54 -1.53 24.92
C GLN A 244 -56.91 -1.76 26.39
N LEU A 245 -55.92 -2.01 27.26
CA LEU A 245 -56.14 -2.12 28.72
C LEU A 245 -56.64 -0.79 29.31
N LEU A 246 -56.09 0.36 28.89
CA LEU A 246 -56.57 1.68 29.32
C LEU A 246 -58.00 1.98 28.84
N ALA A 247 -58.34 1.59 27.60
CA ALA A 247 -59.70 1.72 27.08
C ALA A 247 -60.69 0.87 27.90
N SER A 248 -60.28 -0.33 28.31
CA SER A 248 -61.08 -1.19 29.22
C SER A 248 -61.29 -0.53 30.58
N LEU A 249 -60.23 0.00 31.21
CA LEU A 249 -60.32 0.72 32.50
C LEU A 249 -61.21 1.97 32.40
N THR A 250 -61.13 2.70 31.28
CA THR A 250 -61.97 3.89 31.04
C THR A 250 -63.44 3.49 30.86
N THR A 251 -63.70 2.41 30.13
CA THR A 251 -65.06 1.87 29.97
C THR A 251 -65.62 1.42 31.33
N HIS A 252 -64.81 0.76 32.16
CA HIS A 252 -65.20 0.35 33.50
C HIS A 252 -65.49 1.55 34.42
N PHE A 253 -64.68 2.61 34.34
CA PHE A 253 -64.94 3.86 35.06
C PHE A 253 -66.26 4.51 34.63
N ASP A 254 -66.53 4.60 33.32
CA ASP A 254 -67.77 5.14 32.77
C ASP A 254 -69.00 4.29 33.19
N MET A 255 -68.83 2.97 33.26
CA MET A 255 -69.83 2.04 33.81
C MET A 255 -70.05 2.25 35.31
N CYS A 256 -69.00 2.46 36.11
CA CYS A 256 -69.11 2.80 37.53
C CYS A 256 -69.85 4.13 37.76
N VAL A 257 -69.54 5.16 36.96
CA VAL A 257 -70.24 6.46 36.99
C VAL A 257 -71.72 6.28 36.65
N THR A 258 -72.03 5.49 35.62
CA THR A 258 -73.41 5.20 35.19
C THR A 258 -74.17 4.39 36.24
N ALA A 259 -73.53 3.42 36.88
CA ALA A 259 -74.09 2.64 37.97
C ALA A 259 -74.42 3.49 39.21
N ILE A 260 -73.56 4.43 39.58
CA ILE A 260 -73.81 5.36 40.71
C ILE A 260 -74.92 6.35 40.38
N ARG A 261 -74.97 6.85 39.14
CA ARG A 261 -76.00 7.80 38.69
C ARG A 261 -77.41 7.19 38.68
N THR A 262 -77.52 5.93 38.28
CA THR A 262 -78.80 5.22 38.15
C THR A 262 -79.28 4.58 39.46
N THR A 263 -78.47 4.65 40.52
CA THR A 263 -78.78 4.17 41.87
C THR A 263 -79.25 5.34 42.75
N GLU A 264 -80.48 5.24 43.27
CA GLU A 264 -81.09 6.29 44.09
C GLU A 264 -80.27 6.58 45.37
N GLY A 265 -79.92 7.84 45.62
CA GLY A 265 -79.14 8.27 46.79
C GLY A 265 -77.62 8.07 46.71
N ALA A 266 -77.12 7.32 45.72
CA ALA A 266 -75.69 7.01 45.59
C ALA A 266 -74.83 8.22 45.18
N VAL A 267 -75.37 9.14 44.38
CA VAL A 267 -74.66 10.35 43.92
C VAL A 267 -74.30 11.28 45.10
N ALA A 268 -75.19 11.42 46.09
CA ALA A 268 -74.95 12.26 47.26
C ALA A 268 -73.89 11.65 48.19
N LEU A 269 -73.89 10.31 48.33
CA LEU A 269 -72.94 9.56 49.14
C LEU A 269 -71.54 9.53 48.47
N ALA A 270 -71.49 9.34 47.15
CA ALA A 270 -70.27 9.45 46.35
C ALA A 270 -69.62 10.83 46.51
N ARG A 271 -70.37 11.93 46.36
CA ARG A 271 -69.86 13.30 46.54
C ARG A 271 -69.26 13.53 47.93
N ARG A 272 -69.89 12.98 48.98
CA ARG A 272 -69.39 13.08 50.36
C ARG A 272 -68.10 12.28 50.56
N ARG A 273 -68.06 11.01 50.15
CA ARG A 273 -66.87 10.14 50.27
C ARG A 273 -65.69 10.63 49.42
N VAL A 274 -65.97 11.21 48.26
CA VAL A 274 -64.96 11.87 47.43
C VAL A 274 -64.37 13.08 48.14
N ALA A 275 -65.21 13.95 48.73
CA ALA A 275 -64.72 15.10 49.48
C ALA A 275 -63.87 14.69 50.69
N GLU A 276 -64.22 13.58 51.36
CA GLU A 276 -63.46 12.98 52.45
C GLU A 276 -62.13 12.35 51.95
N ALA A 277 -62.12 11.66 50.81
CA ALA A 277 -60.92 11.05 50.23
C ALA A 277 -59.93 12.09 49.66
N THR A 278 -60.43 13.20 49.09
CA THR A 278 -59.61 14.29 48.54
C THR A 278 -58.93 15.12 49.65
N GLN A 279 -59.43 15.08 50.90
CA GLN A 279 -58.76 15.68 52.06
C GLN A 279 -57.59 14.84 52.60
N ALA A 280 -57.51 13.56 52.24
CA ALA A 280 -56.46 12.64 52.69
C ALA A 280 -55.31 12.45 51.68
N GLN A 281 -55.52 12.82 50.42
CA GLN A 281 -54.49 12.83 49.37
C GLN A 281 -54.40 14.22 48.75
N ASP A 282 -53.41 15.00 49.19
CA ASP A 282 -52.95 16.16 48.44
C ASP A 282 -52.37 15.68 47.10
N ASN A 283 -52.83 16.31 46.01
CA ASN A 283 -52.28 16.22 44.65
C ASN A 283 -52.86 15.17 43.68
N ASP A 284 -54.15 15.29 43.32
CA ASP A 284 -54.66 14.71 42.05
C ASP A 284 -55.68 15.66 41.38
N GLY A 285 -55.31 16.19 40.22
CA GLY A 285 -55.91 17.37 39.56
C GLY A 285 -57.28 17.16 38.90
N VAL A 286 -58.01 16.10 39.22
CA VAL A 286 -59.27 15.75 38.56
C VAL A 286 -60.41 15.64 39.58
N SER A 287 -61.27 16.65 39.62
CA SER A 287 -62.43 16.69 40.53
C SER A 287 -63.57 15.81 39.99
N ILE A 288 -63.89 14.72 40.70
CA ILE A 288 -65.03 13.83 40.39
C ILE A 288 -66.35 14.62 40.37
N SER A 289 -66.45 15.70 41.15
CA SER A 289 -67.62 16.58 41.17
C SER A 289 -67.84 17.35 39.87
N GLY A 290 -66.79 17.57 39.06
CA GLY A 290 -66.89 18.13 37.72
C GLY A 290 -67.20 17.08 36.67
N LEU A 291 -66.57 15.90 36.75
CA LEU A 291 -66.75 14.80 35.79
C LEU A 291 -68.17 14.22 35.79
N ILE A 292 -68.79 14.04 36.96
CA ILE A 292 -70.18 13.56 37.04
C ILE A 292 -71.16 14.55 36.38
N ALA A 293 -70.83 15.85 36.36
CA ALA A 293 -71.65 16.89 35.73
C ALA A 293 -71.32 17.11 34.24
N GLU A 294 -70.06 16.96 33.82
CA GLU A 294 -69.63 17.10 32.41
C GLU A 294 -69.95 15.86 31.56
N GLN A 295 -69.99 14.66 32.13
CA GLN A 295 -70.43 13.44 31.43
C GLN A 295 -71.96 13.35 31.27
N GLU A 296 -72.76 14.29 31.81
CA GLU A 296 -74.22 14.35 31.62
C GLU A 296 -74.64 14.44 30.14
N SER A 297 -73.75 14.86 29.23
CA SER A 297 -74.05 15.02 27.80
C SER A 297 -73.56 13.89 26.88
N ASN A 298 -72.76 12.92 27.35
CA ASN A 298 -72.03 12.00 26.45
C ASN A 298 -72.24 10.49 26.68
N VAL A 299 -73.07 10.07 27.66
CA VAL A 299 -73.23 8.66 28.10
C VAL A 299 -74.53 7.98 27.67
N SER A 300 -75.18 8.48 26.62
CA SER A 300 -76.50 8.05 26.16
C SER A 300 -76.61 6.55 25.80
N ASP A 301 -75.49 5.88 25.50
CA ASP A 301 -75.48 4.48 25.05
C ASP A 301 -75.30 3.46 26.20
N LEU A 302 -74.77 3.88 27.35
CA LEU A 302 -74.56 3.04 28.54
C LEU A 302 -75.72 3.12 29.55
N GLU A 303 -76.74 3.95 29.28
CA GLU A 303 -77.89 4.09 30.16
C GLU A 303 -78.79 2.85 30.14
N PRO A 304 -78.99 2.18 31.29
CA PRO A 304 -79.83 1.00 31.36
C PRO A 304 -81.30 1.37 31.13
N LYS A 305 -81.88 0.80 30.06
CA LYS A 305 -83.25 1.09 29.60
C LYS A 305 -84.32 0.33 30.41
N THR A 306 -83.94 -0.77 31.05
CA THR A 306 -84.82 -1.56 31.92
C THR A 306 -84.20 -1.83 33.30
N SER A 307 -85.02 -2.21 34.28
CA SER A 307 -84.54 -2.64 35.61
C SER A 307 -83.68 -3.90 35.56
N LYS A 308 -83.89 -4.76 34.55
CA LYS A 308 -83.08 -5.95 34.31
C LYS A 308 -81.69 -5.59 33.77
N ASP A 309 -81.62 -4.65 32.82
CA ASP A 309 -80.35 -4.14 32.28
C ASP A 309 -79.52 -3.46 33.38
N ARG A 310 -80.17 -2.79 34.34
CA ARG A 310 -79.51 -2.25 35.54
C ARG A 310 -78.84 -3.33 36.38
N ALA A 311 -79.55 -4.42 36.68
CA ALA A 311 -79.01 -5.51 37.49
C ALA A 311 -77.85 -6.23 36.79
N GLU A 312 -77.92 -6.36 35.46
CA GLU A 312 -76.83 -6.91 34.64
C GLU A 312 -75.61 -5.98 34.61
N MET A 313 -75.80 -4.67 34.41
CA MET A 313 -74.72 -3.68 34.50
C MET A 313 -74.02 -3.67 35.87
N LEU A 314 -74.79 -3.72 36.96
CA LEU A 314 -74.24 -3.79 38.31
C LEU A 314 -73.44 -5.08 38.55
N LYS A 315 -73.87 -6.20 37.96
CA LYS A 315 -73.13 -7.46 38.01
C LYS A 315 -71.78 -7.36 37.29
N VAL A 316 -71.75 -6.74 36.11
CA VAL A 316 -70.51 -6.51 35.35
C VAL A 316 -69.56 -5.59 36.10
N VAL A 317 -70.07 -4.49 36.69
CA VAL A 317 -69.24 -3.57 37.50
C VAL A 317 -68.60 -4.28 38.70
N VAL A 318 -69.31 -5.18 39.38
CA VAL A 318 -68.72 -5.92 40.51
C VAL A 318 -67.68 -6.94 40.04
N GLN A 319 -67.94 -7.63 38.92
CA GLN A 319 -67.00 -8.59 38.35
C GLN A 319 -65.70 -7.91 37.87
N ASP A 320 -65.83 -6.87 37.05
CA ASP A 320 -64.67 -6.14 36.52
C ASP A 320 -63.85 -5.50 37.65
N ALA A 321 -64.50 -5.06 38.74
CA ALA A 321 -63.80 -4.43 39.85
C ALA A 321 -62.84 -5.36 40.62
N GLU A 322 -62.99 -6.69 40.51
CA GLU A 322 -62.02 -7.66 41.02
C GLU A 322 -60.79 -7.75 40.11
N GLU A 323 -60.94 -7.48 38.81
CA GLU A 323 -59.88 -7.60 37.79
C GLU A 323 -59.10 -6.28 37.58
N VAL A 324 -59.58 -5.14 38.07
CA VAL A 324 -58.96 -3.81 37.85
C VAL A 324 -57.49 -3.75 38.30
N GLU A 325 -57.16 -4.34 39.46
CA GLU A 325 -55.77 -4.31 39.97
C GLU A 325 -54.85 -5.18 39.11
N ASP A 326 -55.32 -6.35 38.67
CA ASP A 326 -54.57 -7.25 37.77
C ASP A 326 -54.29 -6.57 36.43
N VAL A 327 -55.26 -5.83 35.88
CA VAL A 327 -55.07 -5.04 34.66
C VAL A 327 -54.04 -3.93 34.86
N VAL A 328 -54.06 -3.23 35.99
CA VAL A 328 -53.05 -2.20 36.31
C VAL A 328 -51.65 -2.82 36.46
N GLN A 329 -51.55 -4.00 37.08
CA GLN A 329 -50.30 -4.73 37.18
C GLN A 329 -49.80 -5.16 35.79
N GLU A 330 -50.66 -5.66 34.91
CA GLU A 330 -50.30 -6.01 33.53
C GLU A 330 -49.76 -4.79 32.75
N ILE A 331 -50.38 -3.61 32.90
CA ILE A 331 -49.88 -2.35 32.31
C ILE A 331 -48.46 -2.04 32.82
N GLN A 332 -48.18 -2.24 34.12
CA GLN A 332 -46.85 -2.00 34.70
C GLN A 332 -45.81 -3.00 34.19
N GLU A 333 -46.16 -4.29 34.12
CA GLU A 333 -45.28 -5.34 33.61
C GLU A 333 -44.92 -5.12 32.13
N ARG A 334 -45.91 -4.74 31.32
CA ARG A 334 -45.69 -4.39 29.91
C ARG A 334 -44.81 -3.16 29.74
N LEU A 335 -45.02 -2.12 30.55
CA LEU A 335 -44.14 -0.94 30.51
C LEU A 335 -42.70 -1.31 30.89
N ALA A 336 -42.50 -2.14 31.92
CA ALA A 336 -41.17 -2.58 32.33
C ALA A 336 -40.47 -3.42 31.24
N ALA A 337 -41.21 -4.28 30.53
CA ALA A 337 -40.69 -5.00 29.37
C ALA A 337 -40.29 -4.05 28.24
N MET A 338 -41.14 -3.06 27.92
CA MET A 338 -40.83 -2.05 26.90
C MET A 338 -39.57 -1.24 27.23
N GLU A 339 -39.38 -0.86 28.50
CA GLU A 339 -38.18 -0.13 28.93
C GLU A 339 -36.90 -0.96 28.73
N GLN A 340 -36.96 -2.27 28.99
CA GLN A 340 -35.82 -3.18 28.80
C GLN A 340 -35.51 -3.38 27.32
N GLU A 341 -36.52 -3.66 26.48
CA GLU A 341 -36.34 -3.83 25.04
C GLU A 341 -35.84 -2.53 24.37
N PHE A 342 -36.37 -1.38 24.80
CA PHE A 342 -35.93 -0.09 24.29
C PHE A 342 -34.47 0.22 24.66
N ALA A 343 -33.99 -0.21 25.83
CA ALA A 343 -32.58 -0.06 26.21
C ALA A 343 -31.65 -0.85 25.28
N VAL A 344 -32.05 -2.06 24.87
CA VAL A 344 -31.31 -2.87 23.87
C VAL A 344 -31.28 -2.15 22.52
N LEU A 345 -32.41 -1.61 22.09
CA LEU A 345 -32.50 -0.86 20.82
C LEU A 345 -31.63 0.42 20.83
N GLN A 346 -31.53 1.11 21.96
CA GLN A 346 -30.61 2.24 22.13
C GLN A 346 -29.14 1.81 22.01
N GLU A 347 -28.75 0.68 22.59
CA GLU A 347 -27.39 0.16 22.46
C GLU A 347 -27.05 -0.18 21.01
N GLN A 348 -27.97 -0.82 20.28
CA GLN A 348 -27.83 -1.08 18.84
C GLN A 348 -27.69 0.22 18.04
N THR A 349 -28.42 1.27 18.44
CA THR A 349 -28.36 2.59 17.81
C THR A 349 -27.01 3.26 18.01
N GLU A 350 -26.49 3.25 19.24
CA GLU A 350 -25.16 3.78 19.53
C GLU A 350 -24.05 3.00 18.82
N GLN A 351 -24.22 1.68 18.68
CA GLN A 351 -23.29 0.85 17.92
C GLN A 351 -23.30 1.19 16.43
N ALA A 352 -24.48 1.39 15.83
CA ALA A 352 -24.61 1.81 14.43
C ALA A 352 -23.97 3.19 14.19
N LYS A 353 -24.17 4.16 15.10
CA LYS A 353 -23.52 5.48 15.05
C LYS A 353 -21.99 5.36 15.14
N LYS A 354 -21.47 4.52 16.04
CA LYS A 354 -20.02 4.26 16.16
C LYS A 354 -19.44 3.62 14.90
N SER A 355 -20.17 2.67 14.28
CA SER A 355 -19.75 2.06 13.02
C SER A 355 -19.70 3.08 11.88
N TYR A 356 -20.74 3.91 11.75
CA TYR A 356 -20.79 4.97 10.74
C TYR A 356 -19.68 6.01 10.91
N THR A 357 -19.44 6.49 12.14
CA THR A 357 -18.36 7.45 12.43
C THR A 357 -16.99 6.86 12.13
N ALA A 358 -16.72 5.60 12.48
CA ALA A 358 -15.49 4.92 12.10
C ALA A 358 -15.31 4.80 10.57
N MET A 359 -16.40 4.57 9.83
CA MET A 359 -16.36 4.57 8.36
C MET A 359 -16.09 5.96 7.78
N LEU A 360 -16.59 7.04 8.39
CA LEU A 360 -16.24 8.41 8.00
C LEU A 360 -14.75 8.72 8.25
N GLU A 361 -14.20 8.28 9.38
CA GLU A 361 -12.75 8.41 9.65
C GLU A 361 -11.91 7.65 8.62
N ALA A 362 -12.30 6.42 8.28
CA ALA A 362 -11.66 5.64 7.23
C ALA A 362 -11.77 6.33 5.86
N TYR A 363 -12.92 6.92 5.54
CA TYR A 363 -13.13 7.68 4.30
C TYR A 363 -12.26 8.95 4.26
N ALA A 364 -12.15 9.68 5.36
CA ALA A 364 -11.28 10.84 5.46
C ALA A 364 -9.81 10.46 5.25
N MET A 365 -9.34 9.38 5.89
CA MET A 365 -8.00 8.84 5.68
C MET A 365 -7.77 8.42 4.22
N LEU A 366 -8.77 7.79 3.59
CA LEU A 366 -8.68 7.45 2.17
C LEU A 366 -8.52 8.70 1.29
N GLY A 367 -9.22 9.79 1.62
CA GLY A 367 -9.05 11.10 0.97
C GLY A 367 -7.63 11.64 1.12
N GLU A 368 -7.08 11.63 2.33
CA GLU A 368 -5.70 12.06 2.57
C GLU A 368 -4.65 11.22 1.82
N ILE A 369 -4.90 9.91 1.68
CA ILE A 369 -4.05 9.03 0.86
C ILE A 369 -4.21 9.38 -0.61
N GLY A 370 -5.43 9.70 -1.06
CA GLY A 370 -5.73 10.16 -2.41
C GLY A 370 -4.97 11.43 -2.78
N ASP A 371 -4.91 12.41 -1.87
CA ASP A 371 -4.16 13.65 -2.08
C ASP A 371 -2.64 13.38 -2.24
N ARG A 372 -2.09 12.44 -1.46
CA ARG A 372 -0.68 12.02 -1.55
C ARG A 372 -0.38 11.07 -2.70
N LEU A 373 -1.39 10.46 -3.31
CA LEU A 373 -1.20 9.45 -4.35
C LEU A 373 -0.49 10.03 -5.58
N GLY A 374 -0.81 11.29 -5.92
CA GLY A 374 -0.12 12.02 -6.99
C GLY A 374 1.38 12.12 -6.74
N ASP A 375 1.80 12.40 -5.50
CA ASP A 375 3.21 12.51 -5.12
C ASP A 375 3.92 11.15 -5.26
N TYR A 376 3.29 10.05 -4.85
CA TYR A 376 3.87 8.71 -4.98
C TYR A 376 4.04 8.28 -6.44
N LEU A 377 3.09 8.63 -7.32
CA LEU A 377 3.19 8.36 -8.75
C LEU A 377 4.25 9.25 -9.42
N ALA A 378 4.32 10.52 -9.03
CA ALA A 378 5.37 11.42 -9.49
C ALA A 378 6.76 10.95 -9.05
N ALA A 379 6.89 10.42 -7.84
CA ALA A 379 8.14 9.82 -7.34
C ALA A 379 8.57 8.60 -8.17
N GLU A 380 7.62 7.78 -8.66
CA GLU A 380 7.94 6.68 -9.58
C GLU A 380 8.50 7.18 -10.92
N GLU A 381 7.87 8.21 -11.49
CA GLU A 381 8.30 8.79 -12.75
C GLU A 381 9.66 9.47 -12.62
N ASP A 382 9.87 10.21 -11.53
CA ASP A 382 11.15 10.83 -11.20
C ASP A 382 12.24 9.78 -10.97
N PHE A 383 11.94 8.70 -10.23
CA PHE A 383 12.84 7.55 -10.07
C PHE A 383 13.25 6.97 -11.42
N ARG A 384 12.29 6.67 -12.30
CA ARG A 384 12.55 6.09 -13.62
C ARG A 384 13.37 7.02 -14.49
N THR A 385 13.06 8.31 -14.49
CA THR A 385 13.74 9.31 -15.32
C THR A 385 15.18 9.51 -14.86
N ARG A 386 15.40 9.71 -13.55
CA ARG A 386 16.75 9.84 -13.00
C ARG A 386 17.57 8.56 -13.16
N TRP A 387 16.92 7.40 -13.03
CA TRP A 387 17.54 6.10 -13.29
C TRP A 387 18.10 6.01 -14.71
N GLU A 388 17.30 6.35 -15.73
CA GLU A 388 17.73 6.29 -17.13
C GLU A 388 18.86 7.29 -17.42
N ILE A 389 18.76 8.53 -16.93
CA ILE A 389 19.81 9.55 -17.10
C ILE A 389 21.14 9.09 -16.50
N GLU A 390 21.11 8.60 -15.26
CA GLU A 390 22.33 8.19 -14.57
C GLU A 390 22.91 6.90 -15.18
N LYS A 391 22.03 5.98 -15.62
CA LYS A 391 22.44 4.78 -16.36
C LYS A 391 23.14 5.13 -17.67
N GLU A 392 22.64 6.10 -18.44
CA GLU A 392 23.30 6.59 -19.66
C GLU A 392 24.68 7.18 -19.34
N SER A 393 24.79 7.96 -18.26
CA SER A 393 26.07 8.51 -17.77
C SER A 393 27.07 7.40 -17.42
N VAL A 394 26.63 6.34 -16.74
CA VAL A 394 27.47 5.17 -16.43
C VAL A 394 27.90 4.44 -17.70
N PHE A 395 27.02 4.26 -18.69
CA PHE A 395 27.41 3.63 -19.96
C PHE A 395 28.46 4.45 -20.71
N GLY A 396 28.36 5.78 -20.71
CA GLY A 396 29.40 6.66 -21.25
C GLY A 396 30.75 6.41 -20.58
N LYS A 397 30.78 6.41 -19.23
CA LYS A 397 32.01 6.13 -18.46
C LYS A 397 32.57 4.74 -18.74
N LEU A 398 31.71 3.71 -18.84
CA LEU A 398 32.13 2.34 -19.21
C LEU A 398 32.78 2.29 -20.58
N GLN A 399 32.26 3.05 -21.54
CA GLN A 399 32.85 3.13 -22.87
C GLN A 399 34.22 3.85 -22.82
N GLU A 400 34.34 4.92 -22.04
CA GLU A 400 35.61 5.64 -21.87
C GLU A 400 36.69 4.75 -21.21
N MET A 401 36.34 3.96 -20.19
CA MET A 401 37.29 3.01 -19.59
C MET A 401 37.75 1.93 -20.57
N LYS A 402 36.84 1.41 -21.40
CA LYS A 402 37.20 0.45 -22.45
C LYS A 402 38.17 1.07 -23.45
N GLN A 403 37.92 2.31 -23.89
CA GLN A 403 38.83 3.02 -24.79
C GLN A 403 40.22 3.22 -24.15
N MET A 404 40.25 3.54 -22.86
CA MET A 404 41.50 3.71 -22.12
C MET A 404 42.28 2.40 -21.98
N ARG A 405 41.57 1.29 -21.69
CA ARG A 405 42.14 -0.06 -21.72
C ARG A 405 42.76 -0.37 -23.08
N ASP A 406 41.98 -0.19 -24.16
CA ASP A 406 42.42 -0.48 -25.52
C ASP A 406 43.63 0.38 -25.92
N PHE A 407 43.66 1.64 -25.49
CA PHE A 407 44.80 2.53 -25.68
C PHE A 407 46.06 1.99 -24.97
N TYR A 408 45.94 1.54 -23.72
CA TYR A 408 47.07 1.01 -22.95
C TYR A 408 47.58 -0.34 -23.46
N GLU A 409 46.69 -1.21 -23.95
CA GLU A 409 47.09 -2.44 -24.66
C GLU A 409 47.80 -2.12 -25.99
N GLY A 410 47.30 -1.13 -26.73
CA GLY A 410 47.94 -0.60 -27.92
C GLY A 410 49.32 -0.02 -27.63
N TYR A 411 49.46 0.73 -26.53
CA TYR A 411 50.73 1.26 -26.05
C TYR A 411 51.74 0.16 -25.72
N ALA A 412 51.33 -0.89 -24.99
CA ALA A 412 52.18 -2.04 -24.70
C ALA A 412 52.64 -2.76 -25.98
N SER A 413 51.75 -2.91 -26.97
CA SER A 413 52.05 -3.52 -28.27
C SER A 413 53.00 -2.66 -29.12
N ALA A 414 52.84 -1.33 -29.07
CA ALA A 414 53.74 -0.39 -29.73
C ALA A 414 55.14 -0.42 -29.11
N TYR A 415 55.24 -0.60 -27.79
CA TYR A 415 56.53 -0.78 -27.12
C TYR A 415 57.26 -2.06 -27.55
N ASP A 416 56.54 -3.19 -27.67
CA ASP A 416 57.14 -4.41 -28.22
C ASP A 416 57.60 -4.21 -29.68
N SER A 417 56.86 -3.42 -30.47
CA SER A 417 57.24 -3.07 -31.84
C SER A 417 58.49 -2.18 -31.89
N LEU A 418 58.64 -1.25 -30.94
CA LEU A 418 59.83 -0.41 -30.79
C LEU A 418 61.09 -1.25 -30.51
N ILE A 419 60.97 -2.29 -29.65
CA ILE A 419 62.08 -3.23 -29.38
C ILE A 419 62.54 -3.89 -30.68
N LEU A 420 61.60 -4.37 -31.52
CA LEU A 420 61.92 -5.01 -32.79
C LEU A 420 62.53 -4.02 -33.80
N GLU A 421 62.04 -2.79 -33.85
CA GLU A 421 62.54 -1.77 -34.76
C GLU A 421 63.97 -1.35 -34.42
N VAL A 422 64.31 -1.23 -33.13
CA VAL A 422 65.69 -0.94 -32.69
C VAL A 422 66.64 -2.05 -33.10
N GLU A 423 66.25 -3.32 -32.93
CA GLU A 423 67.07 -4.44 -33.38
C GLU A 423 67.19 -4.47 -34.91
N ARG A 424 66.12 -4.14 -35.64
CA ARG A 424 66.15 -4.05 -37.10
C ARG A 424 67.14 -2.98 -37.57
N ARG A 425 67.09 -1.76 -37.00
CA ARG A 425 68.01 -0.66 -37.34
C ARG A 425 69.45 -1.05 -37.06
N ARG A 426 69.71 -1.65 -35.91
CA ARG A 426 71.03 -2.16 -35.57
C ARG A 426 71.53 -3.21 -36.57
N ALA A 427 70.68 -4.16 -36.97
CA ALA A 427 71.03 -5.17 -37.95
C ALA A 427 71.33 -4.56 -39.33
N VAL A 428 70.68 -3.45 -39.70
CA VAL A 428 71.02 -2.69 -40.92
C VAL A 428 72.38 -2.01 -40.76
N ASP A 429 72.63 -1.33 -39.65
CA ASP A 429 73.92 -0.68 -39.37
C ASP A 429 75.07 -1.68 -39.39
N ASP A 430 74.89 -2.86 -38.79
CA ASP A 430 75.89 -3.93 -38.80
C ASP A 430 76.14 -4.48 -40.21
N ARG A 431 75.10 -4.57 -41.05
CA ARG A 431 75.25 -4.96 -42.48
C ARG A 431 76.01 -3.91 -43.27
N VAL A 432 75.67 -2.62 -43.10
CA VAL A 432 76.36 -1.51 -43.75
C VAL A 432 77.83 -1.50 -43.35
N ARG A 433 78.13 -1.63 -42.04
CA ARG A 433 79.50 -1.73 -41.54
C ARG A 433 80.24 -2.95 -42.11
N ASN A 434 79.58 -4.09 -42.24
CA ASN A 434 80.21 -5.28 -42.83
C ASN A 434 80.50 -5.10 -44.34
N ILE A 435 79.63 -4.42 -45.09
CA ILE A 435 79.87 -4.09 -46.50
C ILE A 435 81.09 -3.17 -46.62
N TRP A 436 81.15 -2.10 -45.82
CA TRP A 436 82.28 -1.18 -45.82
C TRP A 436 83.58 -1.85 -45.38
N ARG A 437 83.55 -2.72 -44.37
CA ARG A 437 84.71 -3.51 -43.96
C ARG A 437 85.23 -4.39 -45.10
N LYS A 438 84.34 -5.12 -45.78
CA LYS A 438 84.72 -5.94 -46.94
C LYS A 438 85.25 -5.10 -48.10
N ALA A 439 84.69 -3.91 -48.31
CA ALA A 439 85.19 -2.97 -49.32
C ALA A 439 86.59 -2.47 -48.96
N GLN A 440 86.82 -2.09 -47.71
CA GLN A 440 88.15 -1.70 -47.20
C GLN A 440 89.15 -2.83 -47.37
N GLU A 441 88.81 -4.07 -46.97
CA GLU A 441 89.68 -5.25 -47.16
C GLU A 441 90.02 -5.48 -48.64
N ASN A 442 89.09 -5.23 -49.57
CA ASN A 442 89.33 -5.34 -51.01
C ASN A 442 90.23 -4.20 -51.53
N VAL A 443 90.05 -2.97 -51.04
CA VAL A 443 90.92 -1.83 -51.36
C VAL A 443 92.33 -2.09 -50.84
N ASP A 444 92.48 -2.55 -49.60
CA ASP A 444 93.77 -2.87 -49.00
C ASP A 444 94.50 -3.95 -49.81
N LYS A 445 93.81 -5.00 -50.26
CA LYS A 445 94.38 -6.02 -51.17
C LYS A 445 94.86 -5.44 -52.50
N LEU A 446 94.12 -4.50 -53.10
CA LEU A 446 94.54 -3.83 -54.34
C LEU A 446 95.77 -2.95 -54.13
N LEU A 447 95.82 -2.22 -53.01
CA LEU A 447 96.98 -1.38 -52.66
C LEU A 447 98.21 -2.24 -52.35
N ASP A 448 98.05 -3.40 -51.72
CA ASP A 448 99.14 -4.36 -51.49
C ASP A 448 99.65 -4.96 -52.81
N ALA A 449 98.76 -5.31 -53.75
CA ALA A 449 99.13 -5.79 -55.08
C ALA A 449 99.83 -4.71 -55.92
N ASP A 450 99.37 -3.46 -55.87
CA ASP A 450 100.05 -2.31 -56.50
C ASP A 450 101.42 -2.10 -55.87
N ARG A 451 101.54 -2.16 -54.53
CA ARG A 451 102.82 -2.06 -53.82
C ARG A 451 103.80 -3.15 -54.27
N GLN A 452 103.34 -4.40 -54.39
CA GLN A 452 104.16 -5.50 -54.91
C GLN A 452 104.58 -5.24 -56.36
N SER A 453 103.67 -4.80 -57.22
CA SER A 453 103.96 -4.50 -58.63
C SER A 453 104.96 -3.35 -58.78
N ARG A 454 104.84 -2.29 -57.98
CA ARG A 454 105.81 -1.18 -57.92
C ARG A 454 107.17 -1.62 -57.41
N GLU A 455 107.22 -2.55 -56.45
CA GLU A 455 108.48 -3.14 -55.98
C GLU A 455 109.15 -3.95 -57.09
N THR A 456 108.41 -4.84 -57.77
CA THR A 456 108.91 -5.61 -58.91
C THR A 456 109.40 -4.70 -60.04
N PHE A 457 108.62 -3.71 -60.44
CA PHE A 457 109.03 -2.72 -61.45
C PHE A 457 110.32 -1.98 -61.07
N ARG A 458 110.47 -1.64 -59.78
CA ARG A 458 111.67 -1.00 -59.26
C ARG A 458 112.88 -1.94 -59.31
N GLN A 459 112.69 -3.21 -59.00
CA GLN A 459 113.75 -4.22 -59.10
C GLN A 459 114.20 -4.42 -60.55
N ASP A 460 113.26 -4.42 -61.51
CA ASP A 460 113.55 -4.72 -62.91
C ASP A 460 114.18 -3.54 -63.68
N VAL A 461 113.74 -2.30 -63.42
CA VAL A 461 114.10 -1.12 -64.23
C VAL A 461 114.77 0.00 -63.41
N GLY A 462 114.77 -0.10 -62.08
CA GLY A 462 115.17 0.99 -61.18
C GLY A 462 116.64 1.40 -61.27
N GLU A 463 117.55 0.49 -61.62
CA GLU A 463 118.98 0.82 -61.82
C GLU A 463 119.22 1.71 -63.06
N PHE A 464 118.26 1.74 -63.99
CA PHE A 464 118.35 2.48 -65.26
C PHE A 464 117.53 3.78 -65.25
N LEU A 465 116.80 4.07 -64.16
CA LEU A 465 115.91 5.22 -64.04
C LEU A 465 116.48 6.24 -63.04
N PRO A 466 116.86 7.45 -63.50
CA PRO A 466 117.24 8.55 -62.62
C PRO A 466 116.11 8.90 -61.64
N THR A 467 116.47 9.12 -60.37
CA THR A 467 115.52 9.28 -59.26
C THR A 467 114.70 10.58 -59.36
N ASP A 468 115.15 11.53 -60.18
CA ASP A 468 114.56 12.84 -60.46
C ASP A 468 113.58 12.83 -61.65
N LEU A 469 113.49 11.74 -62.43
CA LEU A 469 112.61 11.65 -63.59
C LEU A 469 111.13 11.78 -63.23
N TRP A 470 110.72 11.23 -62.08
CA TRP A 470 109.36 11.35 -61.57
C TRP A 470 109.33 11.30 -60.04
N ALA A 471 108.98 12.42 -59.40
CA ALA A 471 108.88 12.53 -57.95
C ALA A 471 107.89 11.54 -57.31
N GLY A 472 106.91 11.05 -58.07
CA GLY A 472 105.94 10.04 -57.61
C GLY A 472 106.49 8.62 -57.51
N MET A 473 107.68 8.35 -58.06
CA MET A 473 108.28 7.01 -58.10
C MET A 473 108.62 6.47 -56.69
N GLN A 474 108.95 7.36 -55.74
CA GLN A 474 109.20 7.01 -54.33
C GLN A 474 108.08 7.47 -53.37
N GLY A 475 106.99 8.01 -53.90
CA GLY A 475 105.90 8.52 -53.09
C GLY A 475 105.17 7.40 -52.32
N PRO A 476 104.76 7.63 -51.07
CA PRO A 476 103.96 6.66 -50.34
C PRO A 476 102.62 6.41 -51.04
N VAL A 477 102.13 5.17 -50.95
CA VAL A 477 100.79 4.81 -51.47
C VAL A 477 99.73 5.59 -50.72
N ARG A 478 98.72 6.12 -51.44
CA ARG A 478 97.59 6.83 -50.84
C ARG A 478 96.77 5.85 -50.01
N ARG A 479 96.50 6.21 -48.74
CA ARG A 479 95.56 5.46 -47.88
C ARG A 479 94.15 6.01 -48.05
N TRP A 480 93.18 5.11 -48.08
CA TRP A 480 91.76 5.42 -48.12
C TRP A 480 91.12 4.87 -46.85
N ALA A 481 90.25 5.64 -46.21
CA ALA A 481 89.50 5.24 -45.03
C ALA A 481 88.07 5.78 -45.13
N VAL A 482 87.10 4.99 -44.68
CA VAL A 482 85.68 5.36 -44.62
C VAL A 482 85.29 5.59 -43.17
N MET A 483 84.69 6.73 -42.88
CA MET A 483 84.26 7.13 -41.54
C MET A 483 82.74 7.37 -41.51
N PRO A 484 82.01 6.91 -40.48
CA PRO A 484 80.59 7.21 -40.33
C PRO A 484 80.35 8.70 -40.06
N THR A 485 79.24 9.22 -40.60
CA THR A 485 78.79 10.60 -40.42
C THR A 485 77.33 10.63 -39.99
N ASP A 486 76.94 11.64 -39.22
CA ASP A 486 75.54 11.94 -38.92
C ASP A 486 74.81 12.60 -40.11
N GLU A 487 73.50 12.83 -39.97
CA GLU A 487 72.64 13.44 -41.00
C GLU A 487 73.13 14.83 -41.44
N ASP A 488 73.79 15.57 -40.55
CA ASP A 488 74.38 16.88 -40.83
C ASP A 488 75.81 16.81 -41.41
N GLY A 489 76.28 15.62 -41.79
CA GLY A 489 77.59 15.38 -42.38
C GLY A 489 78.76 15.51 -41.40
N THR A 490 78.47 15.59 -40.10
CA THR A 490 79.47 15.64 -39.04
C THR A 490 80.04 14.25 -38.79
N LEU A 491 81.37 14.14 -38.67
CA LEU A 491 82.04 12.86 -38.41
C LEU A 491 81.72 12.41 -36.98
N LEU A 492 81.21 11.19 -36.85
CA LEU A 492 80.95 10.58 -35.55
C LEU A 492 82.28 10.20 -34.86
N PRO A 493 82.44 10.46 -33.55
CA PRO A 493 83.59 9.99 -32.79
C PRO A 493 83.66 8.46 -32.83
N ALA A 494 84.85 7.91 -33.11
CA ALA A 494 85.04 6.46 -33.25
C ALA A 494 84.63 5.64 -31.99
N ASP A 495 84.62 6.29 -30.81
CA ASP A 495 84.32 5.66 -29.53
C ASP A 495 82.80 5.58 -29.21
N GLU A 496 81.95 6.38 -29.87
CA GLU A 496 80.50 6.35 -29.61
C GLU A 496 79.82 5.11 -30.23
N ASP A 497 80.40 4.56 -31.30
CA ASP A 497 79.85 3.41 -32.04
C ASP A 497 80.09 2.05 -31.36
N GLU A 498 81.14 1.90 -30.53
CA GLU A 498 81.36 0.69 -29.73
C GLU A 498 80.39 0.57 -28.54
N GLN A 499 79.67 1.63 -28.19
CA GLN A 499 78.92 1.76 -26.94
C GLN A 499 77.41 1.80 -27.07
N ARG A 500 76.85 1.58 -28.26
CA ARG A 500 75.41 1.30 -28.41
C ARG A 500 75.07 -0.04 -27.72
N PRO A 501 74.43 -0.03 -26.55
CA PRO A 501 74.26 -1.26 -25.78
C PRO A 501 73.32 -2.21 -26.53
N ALA A 502 73.75 -3.46 -26.70
CA ALA A 502 72.96 -4.49 -27.36
C ALA A 502 71.69 -4.83 -26.57
N LEU A 503 70.54 -4.92 -27.26
CA LEU A 503 69.38 -5.60 -26.70
C LEU A 503 69.70 -7.08 -26.49
N ARG A 504 69.27 -7.65 -25.36
CA ARG A 504 69.42 -9.09 -25.11
C ARG A 504 68.53 -9.87 -26.07
N ARG A 505 69.07 -10.92 -26.70
CA ARG A 505 68.32 -11.76 -27.65
C ARG A 505 67.01 -12.32 -27.08
N SER A 506 67.00 -12.67 -25.79
CA SER A 506 65.79 -13.13 -25.09
C SER A 506 64.67 -12.08 -25.03
N VAL A 507 65.03 -10.79 -24.97
CA VAL A 507 64.07 -9.66 -24.96
C VAL A 507 63.43 -9.50 -26.33
N VAL A 508 64.23 -9.60 -27.40
CA VAL A 508 63.75 -9.50 -28.79
C VAL A 508 62.84 -10.68 -29.14
N GLU A 509 63.23 -11.90 -28.75
CA GLU A 509 62.41 -13.10 -28.95
C GLU A 509 61.11 -13.05 -28.14
N ALA A 510 61.15 -12.54 -26.90
CA ALA A 510 59.96 -12.33 -26.09
C ALA A 510 59.01 -11.28 -26.68
N ALA A 511 59.52 -10.14 -27.16
CA ALA A 511 58.71 -9.12 -27.83
C ALA A 511 58.05 -9.65 -29.10
N ARG A 512 58.81 -10.43 -29.90
CA ARG A 512 58.28 -11.10 -31.09
C ARG A 512 57.18 -12.12 -30.75
N ALA A 513 57.36 -12.89 -29.68
CA ALA A 513 56.36 -13.85 -29.23
C ALA A 513 55.09 -13.19 -28.71
N ARG A 514 55.19 -12.06 -28.00
CA ARG A 514 54.03 -11.29 -27.52
C ARG A 514 53.23 -10.67 -28.66
N LEU A 515 53.90 -10.03 -29.63
CA LEU A 515 53.25 -9.51 -30.84
C LEU A 515 52.61 -10.63 -31.67
N GLY A 516 53.26 -11.79 -31.78
CA GLY A 516 52.71 -12.95 -32.47
C GLY A 516 51.46 -13.53 -31.82
N LYS A 517 51.34 -13.45 -30.48
CA LYS A 517 50.13 -13.85 -29.75
C LYS A 517 49.01 -12.82 -29.88
N SER A 518 49.33 -11.53 -29.77
CA SER A 518 48.38 -10.44 -29.97
C SER A 518 47.77 -10.42 -31.37
N ALA A 519 48.49 -10.89 -32.40
CA ALA A 519 47.99 -11.05 -33.77
C ALA A 519 47.14 -12.32 -33.99
N ALA A 520 47.16 -13.28 -33.07
CA ALA A 520 46.49 -14.57 -33.19
C ALA A 520 45.17 -14.66 -32.39
N GLU A 521 44.93 -13.76 -31.45
CA GLU A 521 43.60 -13.57 -30.82
C GLU A 521 42.75 -12.65 -31.71
N PRO A 522 41.66 -13.14 -32.33
CA PRO A 522 40.73 -12.26 -33.02
C PRO A 522 40.02 -11.36 -31.99
N ARG A 523 39.97 -10.06 -32.29
CA ARG A 523 39.22 -9.03 -31.55
C ARG A 523 37.73 -9.34 -31.45
#